data_AF-O61914-F1
#
_entry.id   AF-O61914-F1
#
_cell.length_a   1.000
_cell.length_b   1.000
_cell.length_c   1.000
_cell.angle_alpha   90.00
_cell.angle_beta   90.00
_cell.angle_gamma   90.00
#
_symmetry.space_group_name_H-M   'P 1'
#
loop_
_entity.id
_entity.type
_entity.pdbx_description
1 polymer ?
#
loop_
_entity_poly.entity_id
_entity_poly.type
_entity_poly.pdbx_seq_one_letter_code
_entity_poly.pdbx_strand_id
1 'polypeptide(L)' 'FTNEQLARLKKEFQENRYLTEKRRQDLARELKLNESQIKIWFQNKRAKIKKASGQRKRLALQL' A
#
# COMPACT_ATOMS: atom_id res chain seq x y z
N PHE A 1 4.76 -12.11 0.60
CA PHE A 1 5.24 -11.32 1.76
C PHE A 1 4.98 -12.12 3.02
N THR A 2 5.95 -12.21 3.93
CA THR A 2 5.76 -12.78 5.27
C THR A 2 4.93 -11.83 6.14
N ASN A 3 4.44 -12.32 7.29
CA ASN A 3 3.69 -11.48 8.23
C ASN A 3 4.50 -10.29 8.74
N GLU A 4 5.79 -10.47 8.99
CA GLU A 4 6.70 -9.41 9.40
C GLU A 4 6.90 -8.36 8.29
N GLN A 5 7.15 -8.80 7.05
CA GLN A 5 7.25 -7.90 5.90
C GLN A 5 5.96 -7.09 5.71
N LEU A 6 4.79 -7.72 5.84
CA LEU A 6 3.50 -7.04 5.77
C LEU A 6 3.30 -6.04 6.91
N ALA A 7 3.71 -6.38 8.14
CA ALA A 7 3.62 -5.48 9.29
C ALA A 7 4.47 -4.22 9.06
N ARG A 8 5.70 -4.39 8.57
CA ARG A 8 6.59 -3.27 8.26
C ARG A 8 6.06 -2.38 7.14
N LEU A 9 5.58 -2.97 6.04
CA LEU A 9 4.95 -2.24 4.93
C LEU A 9 3.68 -1.49 5.38
N LYS A 10 2.87 -2.09 6.28
CA LYS A 10 1.69 -1.43 6.87
C LYS A 10 2.07 -0.22 7.73
N LYS A 11 3.08 -0.37 8.59
CA LYS A 11 3.59 0.74 9.42
C LYS A 11 4.04 1.90 8.54
N GLU A 12 4.87 1.59 7.54
CA GLU A 12 5.34 2.60 6.59
C GLU A 12 4.19 3.29 5.85
N PHE A 13 3.19 2.53 5.41
CA PHE A 13 2.03 3.08 4.70
C PHE A 13 1.17 4.01 5.58
N GLN A 14 1.13 3.78 6.88
CA GLN A 14 0.44 4.66 7.83
C GLN A 14 1.18 5.99 7.99
N GLU A 15 2.51 5.96 8.00
CA GLU A 15 3.37 7.14 8.07
C GLU A 15 3.35 7.91 6.74
N ASN A 16 3.48 7.21 5.61
CA ASN A 16 3.47 7.81 4.28
C ASN A 16 2.81 6.90 3.24
N ARG A 17 1.72 7.39 2.62
CA ARG A 17 0.95 6.63 1.60
C ARG A 17 1.66 6.55 0.24
N TYR A 18 2.71 7.35 0.01
CA TYR A 18 3.46 7.42 -1.24
C TYR A 18 4.96 7.31 -0.96
N LEU A 19 5.60 6.29 -1.52
CA LEU A 19 7.04 6.11 -1.36
C LEU A 19 7.82 7.03 -2.30
N THR A 20 8.86 7.65 -1.76
CA THR A 20 9.98 8.18 -2.55
C THR A 20 10.85 7.01 -3.04
N GLU A 21 11.68 7.27 -4.05
CA GLU A 21 12.62 6.27 -4.57
C GLU A 21 13.59 5.77 -3.50
N LYS A 22 14.22 6.70 -2.76
CA LYS A 22 15.13 6.37 -1.66
C LYS A 22 14.45 5.45 -0.62
N ARG A 23 13.22 5.79 -0.20
CA ARG A 23 12.52 5.00 0.80
C ARG A 23 12.14 3.60 0.28
N ARG A 24 11.79 3.50 -1.00
CA ARG A 24 11.52 2.22 -1.65
C ARG A 24 12.76 1.33 -1.70
N GLN A 25 13.93 1.89 -2.02
CA GLN A 25 15.22 1.18 -1.98
C GLN A 25 15.56 0.70 -0.57
N ASP A 26 15.40 1.56 0.44
CA ASP A 26 15.66 1.21 1.84
C ASP A 26 14.78 0.03 2.30
N LEU A 27 13.48 0.09 2.02
CA LEU A 27 12.54 -0.98 2.36
C LEU A 27 12.82 -2.27 1.58
N ALA A 28 13.27 -2.16 0.33
CA ALA A 28 13.65 -3.32 -0.49
C ALA A 28 14.82 -4.08 0.15
N ARG A 29 15.83 -3.34 0.62
CA ARG A 29 16.98 -3.91 1.34
C ARG A 29 16.58 -4.48 2.70
N GLU A 30 15.82 -3.71 3.49
CA GLU A 30 15.36 -4.10 4.83
C GLU A 30 14.53 -5.40 4.79
N LEU A 31 13.60 -5.49 3.84
CA LEU A 31 12.65 -6.60 3.75
C LEU A 31 13.13 -7.75 2.86
N LYS A 32 14.30 -7.60 2.21
CA LYS A 32 14.81 -8.51 1.18
C LYS A 32 13.77 -8.76 0.08
N LEU A 33 13.20 -7.67 -0.44
CA LEU A 33 12.18 -7.67 -1.49
C LEU A 33 12.65 -6.82 -2.67
N ASN A 34 12.07 -7.06 -3.84
CA ASN A 34 12.33 -6.21 -4.99
C ASN A 34 11.55 -4.89 -4.86
N GLU A 35 12.15 -3.77 -5.29
CA GLU A 35 11.48 -2.46 -5.31
C GLU A 35 10.13 -2.50 -6.04
N SER A 36 10.04 -3.28 -7.12
CA SER A 36 8.79 -3.50 -7.87
C SER A 36 7.69 -4.12 -7.01
N GLN A 37 8.01 -5.08 -6.16
CA GLN A 37 7.03 -5.70 -5.26
C GLN A 37 6.50 -4.69 -4.24
N ILE A 38 7.38 -3.84 -3.71
CA ILE A 38 7.01 -2.76 -2.81
C ILE A 38 6.14 -1.73 -3.52
N LYS A 39 6.51 -1.31 -4.73
CA LYS A 39 5.73 -0.39 -5.57
C LYS A 39 4.32 -0.91 -5.81
N ILE A 40 4.20 -2.18 -6.24
CA ILE A 40 2.91 -2.83 -6.50
C ILE A 40 2.08 -2.93 -5.22
N TRP A 41 2.68 -3.31 -4.10
CA TRP A 41 1.96 -3.39 -2.83
C TRP A 41 1.39 -2.03 -2.41
N PHE A 42 2.17 -0.95 -2.51
CA PHE A 42 1.70 0.40 -2.20
C PHE A 42 0.59 0.87 -3.15
N GLN A 43 0.69 0.56 -4.45
CA GLN A 43 -0.36 0.84 -5.43
C GLN A 43 -1.66 0.10 -5.08
N ASN A 44 -1.58 -1.20 -4.80
CA ASN A 44 -2.73 -2.03 -4.42
C ASN A 44 -3.37 -1.55 -3.12
N LYS A 45 -2.56 -1.15 -2.13
CA LYS A 45 -3.04 -0.61 -0.85
C LYS A 45 -3.81 0.70 -1.04
N ARG A 46 -3.31 1.63 -1.85
CA ARG A 46 -4.03 2.87 -2.21
C ARG A 46 -5.31 2.58 -2.98
N ALA A 47 -5.27 1.68 -3.96
CA ALA A 47 -6.46 1.27 -4.70
C ALA A 47 -7.54 0.69 -3.79
N LYS A 48 -7.16 -0.15 -2.81
CA LYS A 48 -8.09 -0.70 -1.81
C LYS A 48 -8.74 0.39 -0.96
N ILE A 49 -7.98 1.40 -0.52
CA ILE A 49 -8.53 2.54 0.24
C ILE A 49 -9.45 3.39 -0.63
N LYS A 50 -9.06 3.68 -1.88
CA LYS A 50 -9.91 4.41 -2.83
C LYS A 50 -11.22 3.68 -3.12
N LYS A 51 -11.18 2.34 -3.23
CA LYS A 51 -12.40 1.53 -3.37
C LYS A 51 -13.24 1.56 -2.09
N ALA A 52 -12.63 1.46 -0.91
CA ALA A 52 -13.34 1.54 0.36
C ALA A 52 -13.96 2.93 0.60
N SER A 53 -13.30 4.01 0.19
CA SER A 53 -13.85 5.37 0.26
C SER A 53 -14.88 5.66 -0.83
N GLY A 54 -14.79 4.99 -1.98
CA GLY A 54 -15.75 5.09 -3.09
C GLY A 54 -16.99 4.20 -2.96
N GLN A 55 -16.93 3.09 -2.23
CA GLN A 55 -18.05 2.13 -2.09
C GLN A 55 -19.10 2.55 -1.06
N ARG A 56 -18.93 3.65 -0.33
CA ARG A 56 -20.03 4.28 0.43
C ARG A 56 -20.92 5.20 -0.41
N LYS A 57 -20.64 5.41 -1.70
CA LYS A 57 -21.47 6.26 -2.58
C LYS A 57 -22.21 5.51 -3.71
N ARG A 58 -22.22 4.18 -3.73
CA ARG A 58 -22.90 3.41 -4.80
C ARG A 58 -23.93 2.39 -4.27
N LEU A 59 -24.55 2.69 -3.13
CA LEU A 59 -25.70 1.97 -2.56
C LEU A 59 -26.84 2.92 -2.15
N ALA A 60 -26.92 4.12 -2.75
CA ALA A 60 -27.98 5.09 -2.46
C ALA A 60 -28.45 5.88 -3.71
N LEU A 61 -28.26 5.33 -4.91
CA LEU A 61 -28.80 5.90 -6.16
C LEU A 61 -28.89 4.78 -7.19
N GLN A 62 -29.93 3.96 -7.05
CA GLN A 62 -30.64 3.30 -8.15
C GLN A 62 -31.94 2.74 -7.53
N LEU A 63 -32.96 3.61 -7.57
CA LEU A 63 -34.36 3.23 -7.71
C LEU A 63 -34.54 2.37 -8.97
#